data_AF-A0A822ISU7-F1
#
_entry.id   AF-A0A822ISU7-F1
#
_cell.length_a   1.000
_cell.length_b   1.000
_cell.length_c   1.000
_cell.angle_alpha   90.00
_cell.angle_beta   90.00
_cell.angle_gamma   90.00
#
_symmetry.space_group_name_H-M   'P 1'
#
loop_
_entity.id
_entity.type
_entity.pdbx_description
1 polymer ?
#
loop_
_entity_poly.entity_id
_entity_poly.type
_entity_poly.pdbx_seq_one_letter_code
_entity_poly.pdbx_strand_id
1 'polypeptide(L)'
;LTKSKEGPVVWNEKLCIGCRYCITACPFYVPAFEYSSAFEPKIQKCFMCSQRIKDGLIPACAEACPVEAIQFGKRNDLIKMAKQRIWGEPDKYIDHVYGETEAGGTGWLYVSKLPFEKMGFPENIGTTSFPKLTKDFLGMVNLTLVTWPALLGGFYMATHKKPEEDIKHE
;
A
#
# COMPACT_ATOMS: atom_id res chain seq x y z
N LEU A 1 -6.81 3.05 2.21
CA LEU A 1 -5.40 3.19 2.63
C LEU A 1 -4.78 4.34 1.86
N THR A 2 -4.04 5.22 2.53
CA THR A 2 -3.34 6.35 1.86
C THR A 2 -1.93 6.44 2.41
N LYS A 3 -0.94 6.63 1.54
CA LYS A 3 0.43 6.93 1.96
C LYS A 3 0.54 8.44 2.26
N SER A 4 0.91 8.80 3.48
CA SER A 4 1.14 10.19 3.85
C SER A 4 2.47 10.68 3.27
N LYS A 5 2.67 12.01 3.24
CA LYS A 5 3.89 12.62 2.67
C LYS A 5 5.14 12.23 3.47
N GLU A 6 4.97 12.01 4.77
CA GLU A 6 6.01 11.65 5.72
C GLU A 6 6.42 10.17 5.59
N GLY A 7 5.68 9.37 4.81
CA GLY A 7 5.96 7.94 4.59
C GLY A 7 4.93 6.95 5.12
N PRO A 8 4.34 7.14 6.33
CA PRO A 8 3.34 6.22 6.88
C PRO A 8 2.17 5.92 5.93
N VAL A 9 1.77 4.65 5.85
CA VAL A 9 0.51 4.28 5.20
C VAL A 9 -0.58 4.27 6.27
N VAL A 10 -1.59 5.13 6.15
CA VAL A 10 -2.67 5.30 7.12
C VAL A 10 -4.00 4.75 6.63
N TRP A 11 -4.83 4.31 7.56
CA TRP A 11 -6.21 3.89 7.29
C TRP A 11 -7.14 5.10 7.29
N ASN A 12 -8.16 5.08 6.43
CA ASN A 12 -9.24 6.07 6.47
C ASN A 12 -10.53 5.31 6.80
N GLU A 13 -10.98 5.46 8.04
CA GLU A 13 -12.16 4.77 8.56
C GLU A 13 -13.43 5.14 7.79
N LYS A 14 -13.55 6.39 7.33
CA LYS A 14 -14.74 6.85 6.58
C LYS A 14 -14.90 6.19 5.20
N LEU A 15 -13.81 5.65 4.64
CA LEU A 15 -13.81 4.96 3.35
C LEU A 15 -13.77 3.42 3.51
N CYS A 16 -13.70 2.93 4.74
CA CYS A 16 -13.58 1.52 5.04
C CYS A 16 -14.95 0.84 5.02
N ILE A 17 -15.17 -0.04 4.04
CA ILE A 17 -16.39 -0.85 3.95
C ILE A 17 -16.20 -2.27 4.51
N GLY A 18 -15.08 -2.57 5.17
CA GLY A 18 -14.87 -3.88 5.79
C GLY A 18 -14.67 -5.05 4.80
N CYS A 19 -14.33 -4.79 3.53
CA CYS A 19 -14.21 -5.84 2.50
C CYS A 19 -13.05 -6.83 2.67
N ARG A 20 -12.11 -6.58 3.60
CA ARG A 20 -10.96 -7.44 3.93
C ARG A 20 -9.93 -7.68 2.81
N TYR A 21 -10.09 -7.08 1.63
CA TYR A 21 -9.11 -7.21 0.53
C TYR A 21 -7.71 -6.75 0.90
N CYS A 22 -7.57 -5.81 1.85
CA CYS A 22 -6.27 -5.38 2.34
C CYS A 22 -5.47 -6.49 3.04
N ILE A 23 -6.13 -7.52 3.59
CA ILE A 23 -5.47 -8.65 4.25
C ILE A 23 -4.85 -9.54 3.17
N THR A 24 -5.65 -9.96 2.20
CA THR A 24 -5.21 -10.81 1.09
C THR A 24 -4.18 -10.10 0.20
N ALA A 25 -4.31 -8.78 0.02
CA ALA A 25 -3.39 -8.01 -0.81
C ALA A 25 -2.05 -7.72 -0.13
N CYS A 26 -1.94 -7.83 1.21
CA CYS A 26 -0.70 -7.55 1.91
C CYS A 26 0.22 -8.79 1.86
N PRO A 27 1.38 -8.73 1.20
CA PRO A 27 2.28 -9.89 1.12
C PRO A 27 2.88 -10.26 2.49
N PHE A 28 2.79 -9.36 3.47
CA PHE A 28 3.29 -9.54 4.83
C PHE A 28 2.20 -9.90 5.84
N TYR A 29 0.94 -10.07 5.42
CA TYR A 29 -0.19 -10.43 6.30
C TYR A 29 -0.38 -9.54 7.54
N VAL A 30 -0.04 -8.24 7.43
CA VAL A 30 -0.01 -7.32 8.58
C VAL A 30 -1.39 -6.83 9.04
N PRO A 31 -2.36 -6.50 8.17
CA PRO A 31 -3.65 -5.99 8.64
C PRO A 31 -4.43 -7.02 9.43
N ALA A 32 -4.81 -6.67 10.65
CA ALA A 32 -5.70 -7.44 11.51
C ALA A 32 -7.12 -6.88 11.45
N PHE A 33 -8.11 -7.70 11.76
CA PHE A 33 -9.51 -7.27 11.76
C PHE A 33 -10.29 -7.83 12.93
N GLU A 34 -11.29 -7.07 13.33
CA GLU A 34 -12.25 -7.46 14.36
C GLU A 34 -13.40 -8.27 13.76
N TYR A 35 -13.77 -9.36 14.43
CA TYR A 35 -14.85 -10.28 13.99
C TYR A 35 -16.17 -10.05 14.73
N SER A 36 -16.19 -9.20 15.76
CA SER A 36 -17.33 -9.00 16.66
C SER A 36 -18.54 -8.36 15.97
N SER A 37 -18.31 -7.56 14.93
CA SER A 37 -19.36 -6.90 14.14
C SER A 37 -19.30 -7.36 12.69
N ALA A 38 -20.42 -7.88 12.18
CA ALA A 38 -20.56 -8.27 10.79
C ALA A 38 -20.60 -7.05 9.84
N PHE A 39 -21.14 -5.92 10.31
CA PHE A 39 -21.40 -4.74 9.49
C PHE A 39 -20.37 -3.62 9.68
N GLU A 40 -19.64 -3.62 10.80
CA GLU A 40 -18.63 -2.60 11.13
C GLU A 40 -17.32 -3.23 11.63
N PRO A 41 -16.68 -4.14 10.86
CA PRO A 41 -15.43 -4.73 11.29
C PRO A 41 -14.32 -3.68 11.29
N LYS A 42 -13.70 -3.44 12.45
CA LYS A 42 -12.52 -2.57 12.54
C LYS A 42 -11.32 -3.28 11.97
N ILE A 43 -10.62 -2.62 11.06
CA ILE A 43 -9.35 -3.09 10.49
C ILE A 43 -8.24 -2.24 11.10
N GLN A 44 -7.25 -2.90 11.70
CA GLN A 44 -6.13 -2.23 12.37
C GLN A 44 -4.79 -2.76 11.88
N LYS A 45 -3.79 -1.88 11.92
CA LYS A 45 -2.39 -2.18 11.64
C LYS A 45 -1.51 -1.08 12.22
N CYS A 46 -0.21 -1.29 12.20
CA CYS A 46 0.74 -0.22 12.44
C CYS A 46 0.49 0.97 11.49
N PHE A 47 0.29 2.15 12.07
CA PHE A 47 0.16 3.44 11.37
C PHE A 47 1.43 4.29 11.54
N MET A 48 2.53 3.68 11.99
CA MET A 48 3.84 4.29 12.17
C MET A 48 3.76 5.57 13.01
N CYS A 49 2.88 5.61 14.02
CA CYS A 49 2.67 6.80 14.86
C CYS A 49 2.49 8.10 14.05
N SER A 50 1.77 8.04 12.92
CA SER A 50 1.65 9.15 11.96
C SER A 50 1.26 10.51 12.57
N GLN A 51 0.50 10.51 13.67
CA GLN A 51 0.19 11.74 14.41
C GLN A 51 1.44 12.33 15.08
N ARG A 52 2.18 11.52 15.85
CA ARG A 52 3.44 11.91 16.49
C ARG A 52 4.47 12.43 15.48
N ILE A 53 4.59 11.75 14.33
CA ILE A 53 5.52 12.17 13.27
C ILE A 53 5.16 13.57 12.73
N LYS A 54 3.87 13.88 12.59
CA LYS A 54 3.42 15.21 12.15
C LYS A 54 3.78 16.29 13.17
N ASP A 55 3.79 15.94 14.45
CA ASP A 55 4.17 16.82 15.55
C ASP A 55 5.70 16.90 15.74
N GLY A 56 6.49 16.28 14.85
CA GLY A 56 7.95 16.26 14.93
C GLY A 56 8.53 15.25 15.93
N LEU A 57 7.69 14.40 16.51
CA LEU A 57 8.09 13.36 17.45
C LEU A 57 8.38 12.03 16.71
N ILE A 58 9.19 11.18 17.33
CA ILE A 58 9.47 9.83 16.82
C ILE A 58 8.37 8.83 17.22
N PRO A 59 8.26 7.67 16.53
CA PRO A 59 7.34 6.61 16.93
C PRO A 59 7.57 6.13 18.36
N ALA A 60 6.49 5.84 19.07
CA ALA A 60 6.55 5.44 20.47
C ALA A 60 7.38 4.17 20.71
N CYS A 61 7.33 3.19 19.79
CA CYS A 61 8.14 1.98 19.89
C CYS A 61 9.64 2.23 19.68
N ALA A 62 10.02 3.24 18.90
CA ALA A 62 11.42 3.64 18.73
C ALA A 62 11.91 4.41 19.98
N GLU A 63 11.09 5.33 20.49
CA GLU A 63 11.39 6.09 21.72
C GLU A 63 11.53 5.18 22.95
N ALA A 64 10.66 4.18 23.07
CA ALA A 64 10.66 3.29 24.23
C ALA A 64 11.77 2.23 24.21
N CYS A 65 12.57 2.13 23.14
CA CYS A 65 13.56 1.06 23.01
C CYS A 65 14.87 1.43 23.74
N PRO A 66 15.19 0.80 24.89
CA PRO A 66 16.34 1.21 25.71
C PRO A 66 17.69 0.81 25.10
N VAL A 67 17.69 -0.17 24.19
CA VAL A 67 18.89 -0.73 23.54
C VAL A 67 19.02 -0.30 22.09
N GLU A 68 18.19 0.64 21.62
CA GLU A 68 18.23 1.19 20.26
C GLU A 68 18.14 0.12 19.15
N ALA A 69 17.41 -0.96 19.43
CA ALA A 69 17.11 -2.00 18.44
C ALA A 69 16.11 -1.50 17.39
N ILE A 70 15.22 -0.57 17.77
CA ILE A 70 14.30 0.10 16.87
C ILE A 70 14.76 1.54 16.70
N GLN A 71 15.15 1.91 15.47
CA GLN A 71 15.59 3.26 15.13
C GLN A 71 14.69 3.85 14.07
N PHE A 72 14.47 5.17 14.14
CA PHE A 72 13.59 5.89 13.22
C PHE A 72 14.33 7.06 12.57
N GLY A 73 14.12 7.24 11.26
CA GLY A 73 14.79 8.27 10.49
C GLY A 73 14.48 8.18 9.01
N LYS A 74 15.24 8.91 8.20
CA LYS A 74 15.11 8.84 6.74
C LYS A 74 15.56 7.46 6.25
N ARG A 75 14.79 6.88 5.34
CA ARG A 75 15.01 5.53 4.81
C ARG A 75 16.44 5.31 4.31
N ASN A 76 16.99 6.26 3.54
CA ASN A 76 18.33 6.13 2.97
C ASN A 76 19.43 6.09 4.05
N ASP A 77 19.24 6.83 5.15
CA ASP A 77 20.19 6.86 6.25
C ASP A 77 20.11 5.57 7.07
N LEU A 78 18.91 5.04 7.27
CA LEU A 78 18.70 3.73 7.92
C LEU A 78 19.29 2.58 7.10
N ILE A 79 19.20 2.60 5.75
CA ILE A 79 19.84 1.58 4.90
C ILE A 79 21.37 1.63 5.05
N LYS A 80 21.95 2.84 5.04
CA LYS A 80 23.41 3.01 5.23
C LYS A 80 23.83 2.48 6.60
N MET A 81 23.10 2.82 7.66
CA MET A 81 23.35 2.35 9.01
C MET A 81 23.23 0.82 9.10
N ALA A 82 22.21 0.22 8.49
CA ALA A 82 22.02 -1.23 8.45
C ALA A 82 23.22 -1.92 7.78
N LYS A 83 23.64 -1.44 6.61
CA LYS A 83 24.81 -1.98 5.88
C LYS A 83 26.10 -1.82 6.67
N GLN A 84 26.32 -0.66 7.30
CA GLN A 84 27.47 -0.45 8.19
C GLN A 84 27.48 -1.43 9.35
N ARG A 85 26.31 -1.74 9.94
CA ARG A 85 26.20 -2.70 11.05
C ARG A 85 26.50 -4.13 10.62
N ILE A 86 26.01 -4.53 9.45
CA ILE A 86 26.30 -5.83 8.84
C ILE A 86 27.80 -5.95 8.55
N TRP A 87 28.42 -4.94 7.92
CA TRP A 87 29.85 -4.96 7.60
C TRP A 87 30.76 -4.87 8.81
N GLY A 88 30.33 -4.19 9.88
CA GLY A 88 31.08 -4.10 11.12
C GLY A 88 31.10 -5.40 11.92
N GLU A 89 30.08 -6.26 11.77
CA GLU A 89 29.95 -7.53 12.49
C GLU A 89 29.44 -8.65 11.56
N PRO A 90 30.22 -9.05 10.53
CA PRO A 90 29.75 -9.99 9.50
C PRO A 90 29.39 -11.38 10.05
N ASP A 91 30.03 -11.81 11.14
CA ASP A 91 29.71 -13.11 11.78
C ASP A 91 28.38 -13.09 12.56
N LYS A 92 27.82 -11.90 12.82
CA LYS A 92 26.59 -11.74 13.59
C LYS A 92 25.36 -11.50 12.73
N TYR A 93 25.51 -11.00 11.51
CA TYR A 93 24.37 -10.67 10.65
C TYR A 93 24.46 -11.38 9.32
N ILE A 94 23.29 -11.69 8.76
CA ILE A 94 23.21 -12.07 7.35
C ILE A 94 23.40 -10.81 6.49
N ASP A 95 24.10 -10.96 5.35
CA ASP A 95 24.34 -9.87 4.40
C ASP A 95 23.10 -9.54 3.58
N HIS A 96 22.03 -9.14 4.27
CA HIS A 96 20.76 -8.77 3.69
C HIS A 96 19.99 -7.81 4.60
N VAL A 97 19.60 -6.66 4.05
CA VAL A 97 18.71 -5.70 4.70
C VAL A 97 17.29 -5.95 4.20
N TYR A 98 16.51 -6.67 4.99
CA TYR A 98 15.13 -7.00 4.61
C TYR A 98 14.25 -5.75 4.63
N GLY A 99 13.49 -5.54 3.56
CA GLY A 99 12.71 -4.34 3.29
C GLY A 99 13.41 -3.33 2.37
N GLU A 100 14.68 -3.54 2.02
CA GLU A 100 15.40 -2.67 1.07
C GLU A 100 14.78 -2.77 -0.33
N THR A 101 14.42 -3.97 -0.78
CA THR A 101 13.92 -4.21 -2.15
C THR A 101 12.56 -4.88 -2.20
N GLU A 102 12.20 -5.59 -1.14
CA GLU A 102 11.01 -6.44 -1.04
C GLU A 102 9.75 -5.60 -1.26
N ALA A 103 8.87 -6.06 -2.14
CA ALA A 103 7.64 -5.39 -2.55
C ALA A 103 7.86 -3.95 -3.09
N GLY A 104 9.01 -3.68 -3.71
CA GLY A 104 9.36 -2.34 -4.20
C GLY A 104 9.95 -1.41 -3.13
N GLY A 105 10.38 -1.98 -2.00
CA GLY A 105 10.94 -1.27 -0.87
C GLY A 105 9.87 -0.91 0.17
N THR A 106 10.18 -1.21 1.43
CA THR A 106 9.28 -0.98 2.57
C THR A 106 9.71 0.25 3.39
N GLY A 107 8.85 0.65 4.33
CA GLY A 107 9.17 1.64 5.36
C GLY A 107 9.72 1.03 6.66
N TRP A 108 9.87 -0.29 6.72
CA TRP A 108 10.40 -1.04 7.86
C TRP A 108 11.57 -1.89 7.38
N LEU A 109 12.75 -1.65 7.94
CA LEU A 109 13.97 -2.35 7.59
C LEU A 109 14.38 -3.25 8.74
N TYR A 110 14.87 -4.45 8.43
CA TYR A 110 15.32 -5.41 9.42
C TYR A 110 16.73 -5.91 9.09
N VAL A 111 17.52 -6.09 10.14
CA VAL A 111 18.79 -6.82 10.12
C VAL A 111 18.66 -7.97 11.12
N SER A 112 19.25 -9.11 10.81
CA SER A 112 19.10 -10.31 11.62
C SER A 112 20.34 -11.18 11.59
N LYS A 113 20.52 -11.98 12.64
CA LYS A 113 21.49 -13.09 12.67
C LYS A 113 20.94 -14.35 12.02
N LEU A 114 19.62 -14.55 12.11
CA LEU A 114 18.94 -15.74 11.59
C LEU A 114 18.34 -15.45 10.22
N PRO A 115 18.25 -16.47 9.34
CA PRO A 115 17.49 -16.39 8.10
C PRO A 115 16.07 -15.87 8.34
N PHE A 116 15.59 -15.01 7.45
CA PHE A 116 14.31 -14.31 7.59
C PHE A 116 13.12 -15.28 7.55
N GLU A 117 13.16 -16.34 6.74
CA GLU A 117 12.15 -17.40 6.70
C GLU A 117 11.90 -18.01 8.09
N LYS A 118 12.96 -18.28 8.87
CA LYS A 118 12.84 -18.89 10.22
C LYS A 118 12.18 -17.96 11.24
N MET A 119 12.16 -16.66 10.96
CA MET A 119 11.48 -15.65 11.77
C MET A 119 10.05 -15.38 11.27
N GLY A 120 9.57 -16.13 10.27
CA GLY A 120 8.25 -15.97 9.69
C GLY A 120 8.14 -14.85 8.66
N PHE A 121 9.26 -14.34 8.16
CA PHE A 121 9.23 -13.37 7.08
C PHE A 121 9.07 -14.07 5.72
N PRO A 122 8.16 -13.59 4.85
CA PRO A 122 7.98 -14.14 3.50
C PRO A 122 9.17 -13.82 2.58
N GLU A 123 9.88 -14.84 2.11
CA GLU A 123 11.04 -14.65 1.21
C GLU A 123 10.67 -14.63 -0.28
N ASN A 124 9.50 -15.15 -0.65
CA ASN A 124 9.01 -15.18 -2.03
C ASN A 124 8.34 -13.87 -2.47
N ILE A 125 8.87 -12.74 -2.02
CA ILE A 125 8.37 -11.41 -2.39
C ILE A 125 9.29 -10.81 -3.45
N GLY A 126 8.74 -10.52 -4.63
CA GLY A 126 9.49 -9.84 -5.69
C GLY A 126 9.89 -8.41 -5.33
N THR A 127 10.77 -7.82 -6.15
CA THR A 127 11.30 -6.46 -5.94
C THR A 127 10.41 -5.35 -6.50
N THR A 128 9.28 -5.70 -7.12
CA THR A 128 8.36 -4.74 -7.72
C THR A 128 7.23 -4.42 -6.75
N SER A 129 6.78 -3.16 -6.72
CA SER A 129 5.63 -2.79 -5.92
C SER A 129 4.34 -3.36 -6.49
N PHE A 130 3.58 -4.09 -5.67
CA PHE A 130 2.32 -4.71 -6.09
C PHE A 130 1.33 -3.73 -6.74
N PRO A 131 1.15 -2.48 -6.25
CA PRO A 131 0.30 -1.51 -6.92
C PRO A 131 0.74 -1.19 -8.36
N LYS A 132 2.02 -1.33 -8.71
CA LYS A 132 2.50 -1.09 -10.08
C LYS A 132 1.92 -2.10 -11.08
N LEU A 133 1.62 -3.32 -10.64
CA LEU A 133 1.08 -4.37 -11.49
C LEU A 133 -0.36 -4.09 -11.93
N THR A 134 -1.14 -3.36 -11.12
CA THR A 134 -2.57 -3.12 -11.38
C THR A 134 -2.91 -1.68 -11.69
N LYS A 135 -2.08 -0.71 -11.30
CA LYS A 135 -2.37 0.72 -11.43
C LYS A 135 -2.62 1.15 -12.89
N ASP A 136 -1.81 0.67 -13.82
CA ASP A 136 -1.92 1.06 -15.23
C ASP A 136 -3.21 0.51 -15.85
N PHE A 137 -3.54 -0.76 -15.55
CA PHE A 137 -4.79 -1.38 -15.97
C PHE A 137 -6.02 -0.66 -15.38
N LEU A 138 -6.02 -0.41 -14.06
CA LEU A 138 -7.11 0.28 -13.38
C LEU A 138 -7.27 1.73 -13.85
N GLY A 139 -6.18 2.38 -14.27
CA GLY A 139 -6.22 3.72 -14.86
C GLY A 139 -7.00 3.78 -16.18
N MET A 140 -7.02 2.69 -16.95
CA MET A 140 -7.76 2.62 -18.22
C MET A 140 -9.27 2.39 -18.04
N VAL A 141 -9.70 1.86 -16.89
CA VAL A 141 -11.11 1.52 -16.65
C VAL A 141 -12.03 2.74 -16.81
N ASN A 142 -11.61 3.91 -16.33
CA ASN A 142 -12.39 5.14 -16.49
C ASN A 142 -12.56 5.54 -17.96
N LEU A 143 -11.54 5.33 -18.79
CA LEU A 143 -11.63 5.60 -20.22
C LEU A 143 -12.66 4.67 -20.86
N THR A 144 -12.60 3.38 -20.55
CA THR A 144 -13.57 2.41 -21.09
C THR A 144 -14.99 2.72 -20.65
N LEU A 145 -15.21 3.05 -19.37
CA LEU A 145 -16.54 3.36 -18.83
C LEU A 145 -17.15 4.65 -19.38
N VAL A 146 -16.35 5.61 -19.86
CA VAL A 146 -16.86 6.85 -20.43
C VAL A 146 -16.99 6.76 -21.95
N THR A 147 -15.96 6.23 -22.63
CA THR A 147 -15.91 6.20 -24.09
C THR A 147 -16.93 5.22 -24.68
N TRP A 148 -17.08 4.04 -24.09
CA TRP A 148 -17.98 3.02 -24.65
C TRP A 148 -19.45 3.44 -24.59
N PRO A 149 -19.99 3.95 -23.46
CA PRO A 149 -21.37 4.44 -23.42
C PRO A 149 -21.57 5.68 -24.28
N ALA A 150 -20.60 6.61 -24.36
CA ALA A 150 -20.71 7.78 -25.23
C ALA A 150 -20.76 7.38 -26.71
N LEU A 151 -19.90 6.44 -27.13
CA LEU A 151 -19.85 5.91 -28.49
C LEU A 151 -21.13 5.14 -28.84
N LEU A 152 -21.57 4.22 -27.99
CA LEU A 152 -22.81 3.47 -28.21
C LEU A 152 -24.05 4.38 -28.15
N GLY A 153 -24.07 5.36 -27.26
CA GLY A 153 -25.13 6.37 -27.18
C GLY A 153 -25.18 7.24 -28.44
N GLY A 154 -24.02 7.62 -28.99
CA GLY A 154 -23.91 8.31 -30.26
C GLY A 154 -24.44 7.48 -31.43
N PHE A 155 -24.07 6.21 -31.52
CA PHE A 155 -24.60 5.29 -32.55
C PHE A 155 -26.11 5.06 -32.41
N TYR A 156 -26.61 4.92 -31.19
CA TYR A 156 -28.04 4.80 -30.93
C TYR A 156 -28.81 6.03 -31.41
N MET A 157 -28.33 7.25 -31.09
CA MET A 157 -28.96 8.49 -31.56
C MET A 157 -28.89 8.64 -33.09
N ALA A 158 -27.79 8.24 -33.73
CA ALA A 158 -27.64 8.32 -35.18
C ALA A 158 -28.57 7.37 -35.94
N THR A 159 -28.83 6.18 -35.39
CA THR A 159 -29.68 5.15 -36.01
C THR A 159 -31.18 5.35 -35.71
N HIS A 160 -31.53 6.04 -34.64
CA HIS A 160 -32.92 6.33 -34.25
C HIS A 160 -33.39 7.77 -34.51
N LYS A 161 -32.71 8.55 -35.37
CA LYS A 161 -33.30 9.79 -35.91
C LYS A 161 -34.55 9.43 -36.72
N LYS A 162 -35.74 9.76 -36.18
CA LYS A 162 -37.02 9.66 -36.91
C LYS A 162 -36.92 10.51 -38.20
N PRO A 163 -37.44 10.04 -39.35
CA PRO A 163 -37.63 10.89 -40.51
C PRO A 163 -38.51 12.07 -40.11
N GLU A 164 -38.10 13.27 -40.51
CA GLU A 164 -38.84 14.51 -40.35
C GLU A 164 -40.23 14.33 -40.97
N GLU A 165 -41.30 14.47 -40.17
CA GLU A 165 -42.67 14.48 -40.69
C GLU A 165 -42.80 15.68 -41.62
N ASP A 166 -42.99 15.41 -42.92
CA ASP A 166 -43.37 16.39 -43.94
C ASP A 166 -44.67 17.09 -43.52
N ILE A 167 -44.55 18.24 -42.84
CA ILE A 167 -45.66 19.15 -42.61
C ILE A 167 -45.96 19.86 -43.94
N LYS A 168 -46.76 19.22 -44.79
CA LYS A 168 -47.54 19.89 -45.84
C LYS A 168 -48.96 20.09 -45.30
N HIS A 169 -49.24 21.29 -44.79
CA HIS A 169 -50.60 21.78 -44.66
C HIS A 169 -50.90 22.70 -45.85
N GLU A 170 -51.82 22.18 -46.68
CA GLU A 170 -52.87 22.83 -47.48
C GLU A 170 -52.91 24.36 -47.57
#